data_AF-A0A6V6Y0U8-F1
#
_entry.id   AF-A0A6V6Y0U8-F1
#
_cell.length_a   1.000
_cell.length_b   1.000
_cell.length_c   1.000
_cell.angle_alpha   90.00
_cell.angle_beta   90.00
_cell.angle_gamma   90.00
#
_symmetry.space_group_name_H-M   'P 1'
#
loop_
_entity.id
_entity.type
_entity.pdbx_description
1 polymer ?
#
loop_
_entity_poly.entity_id
_entity_poly.type
_entity_poly.pdbx_seq_one_letter_code
_entity_poly.pdbx_strand_id
1 'polypeptide(L)' 'MDLEQQINDLNRRYERAKDTRKRAEWRMEELEKEEKELNEKIKALGLDPGSLETEIEKIEREIQDLLSEAERLLPEERS' A
#
# COMPACT_ATOMS: atom_id res chain seq x y z
N MET A 1 -52.98 -2.61 -10.53
CA MET A 1 -51.76 -3.28 -11.01
C MET A 1 -50.49 -2.42 -10.87
N ASP A 2 -50.58 -1.11 -10.65
CA ASP A 2 -49.39 -0.23 -10.60
C ASP A 2 -48.60 -0.28 -9.27
N LEU A 3 -49.30 -0.31 -8.12
CA LEU A 3 -48.67 -0.33 -6.78
C LEU A 3 -47.81 -1.59 -6.52
N GLU A 4 -48.28 -2.75 -6.97
CA GLU A 4 -47.58 -4.02 -6.76
C GLU A 4 -46.30 -4.11 -7.60
N GLN A 5 -46.30 -3.52 -8.80
CA GLN A 5 -45.09 -3.37 -9.61
C GLN A 5 -44.09 -2.39 -8.97
N GLN A 6 -44.57 -1.27 -8.42
CA GLN A 6 -43.71 -0.29 -7.75
C GLN A 6 -43.05 -0.87 -6.49
N ILE A 7 -43.80 -1.61 -5.68
CA ILE A 7 -43.26 -2.30 -4.48
C ILE A 7 -42.21 -3.35 -4.89
N ASN A 8 -42.46 -4.11 -5.96
CA ASN A 8 -41.51 -5.09 -6.45
C ASN A 8 -40.21 -4.45 -7.00
N ASP A 9 -40.29 -3.31 -7.68
CA ASP A 9 -39.09 -2.60 -8.15
C ASP A 9 -38.28 -2.04 -6.97
N LEU A 10 -38.96 -1.46 -5.98
CA LEU A 10 -38.34 -0.99 -4.74
C LEU A 10 -37.59 -2.11 -4.01
N ASN A 11 -38.23 -3.27 -3.83
CA ASN A 11 -37.58 -4.44 -3.22
C ASN A 11 -36.37 -4.91 -4.03
N ARG A 12 -36.46 -4.96 -5.37
CA ARG A 12 -35.32 -5.33 -6.22
C ARG A 12 -34.16 -4.33 -6.13
N ARG A 13 -34.45 -3.04 -5.99
CA ARG A 13 -33.42 -2.00 -5.80
C ARG A 13 -32.78 -2.12 -4.42
N TYR A 14 -33.58 -2.40 -3.39
CA TYR A 14 -33.10 -2.62 -2.03
C TYR A 14 -32.16 -3.82 -1.92
N GLU A 15 -32.57 -4.99 -2.46
CA GLU A 15 -31.72 -6.19 -2.44
C GLU A 15 -30.41 -5.98 -3.20
N ARG A 16 -30.44 -5.32 -4.38
CA ARG A 16 -29.22 -4.96 -5.11
C ARG A 16 -28.30 -4.04 -4.31
N ALA A 17 -28.85 -3.07 -3.60
CA ALA A 17 -28.08 -2.15 -2.76
C ALA A 17 -27.45 -2.88 -1.57
N LYS A 18 -28.20 -3.80 -0.94
CA LYS A 18 -27.73 -4.64 0.16
C LYS A 18 -26.59 -5.56 -0.26
N ASP A 19 -26.72 -6.22 -1.41
CA ASP A 19 -25.65 -7.05 -1.97
C ASP A 19 -24.40 -6.24 -2.31
N THR A 20 -24.59 -5.03 -2.86
CA THR A 20 -23.49 -4.13 -3.16
C THR A 20 -22.75 -3.70 -1.89
N ARG A 21 -23.50 -3.36 -0.83
CA ARG A 21 -22.92 -3.01 0.47
C ARG A 21 -22.12 -4.17 1.05
N LYS A 22 -22.67 -5.38 1.04
CA LYS A 22 -22.00 -6.57 1.56
C LYS A 22 -20.70 -6.89 0.81
N ARG A 23 -20.68 -6.71 -0.53
CA ARG A 23 -19.45 -6.87 -1.32
C ARG A 23 -18.41 -5.81 -0.98
N ALA A 24 -18.84 -4.57 -0.78
CA ALA A 24 -17.94 -3.48 -0.39
C ALA A 24 -17.35 -3.71 1.02
N GLU A 25 -18.16 -4.14 1.98
CA GLU A 25 -17.74 -4.52 3.33
C GLU A 25 -16.67 -5.63 3.27
N TRP A 26 -16.94 -6.72 2.53
CA TRP A 26 -15.98 -7.81 2.37
C TRP A 26 -14.67 -7.38 1.72
N ARG A 27 -14.74 -6.52 0.68
CA ARG A 27 -13.54 -6.02 0.00
C ARG A 27 -12.72 -5.08 0.89
N MET A 28 -13.38 -4.32 1.76
CA MET A 28 -12.71 -3.45 2.73
C MET A 28 -11.96 -4.28 3.76
N GLU A 29 -12.59 -5.31 4.33
CA GLU A 29 -11.92 -6.23 5.27
C GLU A 29 -10.71 -6.93 4.64
N GLU A 30 -10.81 -7.33 3.37
CA GLU A 30 -9.69 -7.94 2.62
C GLU A 30 -8.52 -6.96 2.46
N LEU A 31 -8.79 -5.71 2.06
CA LEU A 31 -7.77 -4.67 1.89
C LEU A 31 -7.10 -4.30 3.20
N GLU A 32 -7.87 -4.16 4.29
CA GLU A 32 -7.30 -3.87 5.63
C GLU A 32 -6.35 -4.99 6.08
N LYS A 33 -6.70 -6.24 5.79
CA LYS A 33 -5.84 -7.39 6.08
C LYS A 33 -4.55 -7.35 5.25
N GLU A 34 -4.65 -7.11 3.95
CA GLU A 34 -3.49 -6.96 3.06
C GLU A 34 -2.56 -5.83 3.51
N GLU A 35 -3.12 -4.65 3.85
CA GLU A 35 -2.38 -3.50 4.36
C GLU A 35 -1.62 -3.86 5.64
N LYS A 36 -2.29 -4.53 6.58
CA LYS A 36 -1.66 -4.93 7.84
C LYS A 36 -0.51 -5.92 7.60
N GLU A 37 -0.70 -6.92 6.74
CA GLU A 37 0.35 -7.87 6.39
C GLU A 37 1.56 -7.19 5.73
N LEU A 38 1.33 -6.22 4.85
CA LEU A 38 2.40 -5.43 4.22
C LEU A 38 3.16 -4.60 5.27
N ASN A 39 2.44 -3.92 6.15
CA ASN A 39 3.05 -3.14 7.23
C ASN A 39 3.86 -3.99 8.20
N GLU A 40 3.39 -5.20 8.53
CA GLU A 40 4.14 -6.15 9.36
C GLU A 40 5.42 -6.63 8.66
N LYS A 41 5.37 -6.93 7.34
CA LYS A 41 6.55 -7.30 6.56
C LYS A 41 7.58 -6.16 6.51
N ILE A 42 7.15 -4.93 6.29
CA ILE A 42 8.02 -3.74 6.29
C ILE A 42 8.70 -3.58 7.66
N LYS A 43 7.94 -3.69 8.75
CA LYS A 43 8.49 -3.65 10.12
C LYS A 43 9.44 -4.79 10.41
N ALA A 44 9.19 -5.99 9.88
CA ALA A 44 10.10 -7.13 10.01
C ALA A 44 11.44 -6.92 9.30
N LEU A 45 11.48 -6.07 8.26
CA LEU A 45 12.73 -5.61 7.63
C LEU A 45 13.44 -4.52 8.45
N GLY A 46 12.90 -4.12 9.61
CA GLY A 46 13.43 -3.06 10.46
C GLY A 46 13.12 -1.65 9.95
N LEU A 47 12.22 -1.51 8.99
CA LEU A 47 11.82 -0.25 8.37
C LEU A 47 10.46 0.20 8.92
N ASP A 48 10.22 1.51 9.00
CA ASP A 48 8.91 2.06 9.33
C ASP A 48 8.12 2.36 8.04
N PRO A 49 6.91 1.78 7.84
CA PRO A 49 6.09 2.05 6.65
C PRO A 49 5.83 3.53 6.39
N GLY A 50 5.77 4.35 7.44
CA GLY A 50 5.54 5.79 7.33
C GLY A 50 6.76 6.61 6.92
N SER A 51 7.97 6.03 6.96
CA SER A 51 9.22 6.74 6.65
C SER A 51 10.01 6.11 5.50
N LEU A 52 9.45 5.12 4.79
CA LEU A 52 10.13 4.37 3.73
C LEU A 52 10.87 5.27 2.73
N GLU A 53 10.26 6.37 2.31
CA GLU A 53 10.84 7.31 1.36
C GLU A 53 12.05 8.06 1.94
N THR A 54 11.97 8.46 3.21
CA THR A 54 13.09 9.06 3.95
C THR A 54 14.21 8.05 4.19
N GLU A 55 13.88 6.80 4.49
CA GLU A 55 14.85 5.72 4.66
C GLU A 55 15.60 5.43 3.35
N ILE A 56 14.90 5.44 2.20
CA ILE A 56 15.51 5.31 0.87
C ILE A 56 16.49 6.45 0.62
N GLU A 57 16.07 7.71 0.80
CA GLU A 57 16.94 8.87 0.60
C GLU A 57 18.19 8.81 1.49
N LYS A 58 18.05 8.33 2.73
CA LYS A 58 19.18 8.17 3.65
C LYS A 58 20.17 7.12 3.14
N ILE A 59 19.68 5.95 2.72
CA ILE A 59 20.51 4.87 2.17
C ILE A 59 21.21 5.33 0.89
N GLU A 60 20.51 6.04 0.00
CA GLU A 60 21.11 6.58 -1.23
C GLU A 60 22.26 7.55 -0.95
N ARG A 61 22.11 8.42 0.06
CA ARG A 61 23.20 9.32 0.48
C ARG A 61 24.38 8.55 1.07
N GLU A 62 24.13 7.58 1.94
CA GLU A 62 25.19 6.73 2.49
C GLU A 62 25.96 6.00 1.37
N ILE A 63 25.26 5.53 0.33
CA ILE A 63 25.90 4.92 -0.84
C ILE A 63 26.80 5.94 -1.57
N GLN A 64 26.33 7.16 -1.82
CA GLN A 64 27.13 8.18 -2.48
C GLN A 64 28.37 8.59 -1.66
N ASP A 65 28.22 8.72 -0.35
CA ASP A 65 29.32 9.03 0.56
C ASP A 65 30.37 7.92 0.55
N LEU A 66 29.93 6.65 0.67
CA LEU A 66 30.83 5.49 0.63
C LEU A 66 31.53 5.34 -0.73
N LEU A 67 30.85 5.62 -1.83
CA LEU A 67 31.46 5.61 -3.16
C LEU A 67 32.52 6.71 -3.29
N SER A 68 32.22 7.91 -2.82
CA SER A 68 33.16 9.04 -2.82
C SER A 68 34.37 8.76 -1.92
N GLU A 69 34.16 8.11 -0.78
CA GLU A 69 35.24 7.72 0.12
C GLU A 69 36.11 6.61 -0.50
N ALA A 70 35.48 5.62 -1.15
CA ALA A 70 36.19 4.58 -1.89
C ALA A 70 37.04 5.18 -3.04
N GLU A 71 36.52 6.14 -3.80
CA GLU A 71 37.26 6.84 -4.85
C GLU A 71 38.46 7.62 -4.29
N ARG A 72 38.34 8.23 -3.10
CA ARG A 72 39.46 8.95 -2.44
C ARG A 72 40.52 8.01 -1.87
N LEU A 73 40.11 6.80 -1.47
CA LEU A 73 41.01 5.78 -0.92
C LEU A 73 41.72 4.99 -2.03
N LEU A 74 41.19 4.97 -3.25
CA LEU A 74 41.89 4.47 -4.42
C LEU A 74 42.98 5.48 -4.81
N PRO A 75 44.27 5.10 -4.77
CA PRO A 75 45.31 5.98 -5.29
C PRO A 75 45.04 6.20 -6.77
N GLU A 76 45.10 7.45 -7.24
CA GLU A 76 45.10 7.75 -8.68
C GLU A 76 46.10 6.80 -9.33
N GLU A 77 45.63 5.89 -10.19
CA GLU A 77 46.52 5.18 -11.11
C GLU A 77 47.16 6.26 -11.97
N ARG A 78 48.34 6.72 -11.53
CA ARG A 78 49.27 7.48 -12.35
C ARG A 78 49.61 6.59 -13.54
N SER A 79 49.02 6.90 -14.68
CA SER A 79 49.59 6.63 -16.00
C SER A 79 49.57 7.87 -16.85
#